data_AF-A0AB36WB05-F1
#
_entry.id   AF-A0AB36WB05-F1
#
_cell.length_a   1.000
_cell.length_b   1.000
_cell.length_c   1.000
_cell.angle_alpha   90.00
_cell.angle_beta   90.00
_cell.angle_gamma   90.00
#
_symmetry.space_group_name_H-M   'P 1'
#
loop_
_entity.id
_entity.type
_entity.pdbx_description
1 polymer ?
#
loop_
_entity_poly.entity_id
_entity_poly.type
_entity_poly.pdbx_seq_one_letter_code
_entity_poly.pdbx_strand_id
1 'polypeptide(L)'
;MSDFFYKKPSTQVSVAPVELLTSANCDDSSRIRAFLRLSRIATDDTISQHLNELKPEECDAYFNKKIVPQWQARAHAIQFCSDYAKRLEEEVAASKPNPANYDLRTNPYAMKDDLDKLEMQNAHRRTIENWVSNEQNVEKIIREETIKIFNNKCYYKDWLKQFKETISE
;
A
#
# COMPACT_ATOMS: atom_id res chain seq x y z
N MET A 1 10.98 -9.37 6.15
CA MET A 1 11.43 -7.97 6.31
C MET A 1 10.39 -7.06 5.67
N SER A 2 9.27 -6.88 6.36
CA SER A 2 8.16 -6.03 5.92
C SER A 2 7.80 -5.14 7.10
N ASP A 3 8.67 -4.17 7.40
CA ASP A 3 8.43 -3.13 8.42
C ASP A 3 7.48 -2.05 7.86
N PHE A 4 6.43 -2.48 7.16
CA PHE A 4 5.34 -1.66 6.63
C PHE A 4 4.05 -1.89 7.42
N PHE A 5 4.16 -2.35 8.67
CA PHE A 5 3.03 -2.44 9.57
C PHE A 5 2.73 -1.06 10.14
N TYR A 6 1.97 -0.27 9.38
CA TYR A 6 1.07 0.69 9.98
C TYR A 6 0.19 -0.07 10.98
N LYS A 7 0.27 0.30 12.26
CA LYS A 7 -0.72 -0.12 13.24
C LYS A 7 -1.99 0.66 12.87
N LYS A 8 -3.10 -0.06 12.64
CA LYS A 8 -4.40 0.57 12.38
C LYS A 8 -4.66 1.57 13.51
N PRO A 9 -4.88 2.87 13.23
CA PRO A 9 -5.12 3.85 14.28
C PRO A 9 -6.33 3.40 15.10
N SER A 10 -6.17 3.36 16.42
CA SER A 10 -7.18 2.88 17.38
C SER A 10 -8.43 3.77 17.42
N THR A 11 -8.31 5.00 16.91
CA THR A 11 -9.36 6.00 16.77
C THR A 11 -9.82 6.11 15.31
N GLN A 12 -11.12 5.91 15.12
CA GLN A 12 -11.84 5.83 13.85
C GLN A 12 -11.86 7.14 13.04
N VAL A 13 -10.72 7.57 12.51
CA VAL A 13 -10.69 8.51 11.38
C VAL A 13 -10.00 7.78 10.25
N SER A 14 -10.76 7.39 9.23
CA SER A 14 -10.18 6.85 8.00
C SER A 14 -9.27 7.91 7.39
N VAL A 15 -7.95 7.75 7.56
CA VAL A 15 -6.97 8.73 7.07
C VAL A 15 -6.94 8.76 5.54
N ALA A 16 -7.30 7.63 4.90
CA ALA A 16 -7.59 7.56 3.48
C ALA A 16 -9.10 7.76 3.22
N PRO A 17 -9.49 8.38 2.09
CA PRO A 17 -10.88 8.47 1.67
C PRO A 17 -11.58 7.11 1.66
N VAL A 18 -12.73 7.00 2.34
CA VAL A 18 -13.46 5.72 2.51
C VAL A 18 -13.84 5.11 1.16
N GLU A 19 -14.19 5.94 0.18
CA GLU A 19 -14.56 5.51 -1.18
C GLU A 19 -13.42 4.80 -1.93
N LEU A 20 -12.16 5.02 -1.53
CA LEU A 20 -11.01 4.32 -2.11
C LEU A 20 -10.84 2.91 -1.56
N LEU A 21 -11.35 2.62 -0.36
CA LEU A 21 -11.14 1.37 0.37
C LEU A 21 -12.16 0.30 -0.02
N THR A 22 -12.17 -0.08 -1.30
CA THR A 22 -13.02 -1.15 -1.83
C THR A 22 -12.19 -2.18 -2.59
N SER A 23 -12.58 -3.46 -2.57
CA SER A 23 -11.88 -4.52 -3.29
C SER A 23 -11.82 -4.25 -4.79
N ALA A 24 -12.89 -3.71 -5.37
CA ALA A 24 -12.95 -3.31 -6.78
C ALA A 24 -11.85 -2.32 -7.18
N ASN A 25 -11.47 -1.41 -6.28
CA ASN A 25 -10.37 -0.47 -6.54
C ASN A 25 -8.98 -1.12 -6.41
N CYS A 26 -8.85 -2.28 -5.75
CA CYS A 26 -7.62 -3.07 -5.74
C CYS A 26 -7.50 -3.94 -7.01
N ASP A 27 -8.63 -4.42 -7.53
CA ASP A 27 -8.69 -5.13 -8.81
C ASP A 27 -8.39 -4.15 -9.98
N ASP A 28 -9.10 -3.02 -10.05
CA ASP A 28 -8.77 -1.89 -10.94
C ASP A 28 -8.03 -0.80 -10.16
N SER A 29 -6.70 -0.97 -10.08
CA SER A 29 -5.79 -0.07 -9.38
C SER A 29 -5.76 1.39 -9.88
N SER A 30 -6.46 1.74 -10.97
CA SER A 30 -6.43 3.07 -11.59
C SER A 30 -6.74 4.21 -10.60
N ARG A 31 -7.79 4.05 -9.78
CA ARG A 31 -8.21 5.04 -8.78
C ARG A 31 -7.20 5.20 -7.65
N ILE A 32 -6.67 4.09 -7.13
CA ILE A 32 -5.67 4.10 -6.06
C ILE A 32 -4.37 4.73 -6.57
N ARG A 33 -3.91 4.36 -7.76
CA ARG A 33 -2.70 4.95 -8.37
C ARG A 33 -2.87 6.44 -8.65
N ALA A 34 -4.05 6.88 -9.08
CA ALA A 34 -4.35 8.30 -9.25
C ALA A 34 -4.27 9.05 -7.91
N PHE A 35 -4.85 8.49 -6.85
CA PHE A 35 -4.73 9.04 -5.50
C PHE A 35 -3.27 9.13 -5.02
N LEU A 36 -2.50 8.03 -5.14
CA LEU A 36 -1.09 7.99 -4.74
C LEU A 36 -0.28 9.04 -5.49
N ARG A 37 -0.46 9.15 -6.81
CA ARG A 37 0.20 10.16 -7.64
C ARG A 37 -0.12 11.58 -7.20
N LEU A 38 -1.39 11.91 -7.00
CA LEU A 38 -1.80 13.25 -6.59
C LEU A 38 -1.31 13.61 -5.18
N SER A 39 -1.33 12.64 -4.26
CA SER A 39 -0.79 12.83 -2.91
C SER A 39 0.72 13.12 -2.95
N ARG A 40 1.49 12.38 -3.74
CA ARG A 40 2.95 12.60 -3.91
C ARG A 40 3.27 13.97 -4.50
N ILE A 41 2.52 14.39 -5.53
CA ILE A 41 2.67 15.73 -6.13
C ILE A 41 2.39 16.83 -5.10
N ALA A 42 1.37 16.65 -4.26
CA ALA A 42 0.97 17.64 -3.28
C ALA A 42 1.92 17.75 -2.07
N THR A 43 2.68 16.70 -1.74
CA THR A 43 3.57 16.68 -0.56
C THR A 43 5.04 16.57 -0.86
N ASP A 44 5.45 15.57 -1.63
CA ASP A 44 6.83 15.14 -1.74
C ASP A 44 7.54 15.82 -2.92
N ASP A 45 6.88 15.98 -4.07
CA ASP A 45 7.49 16.62 -5.26
C ASP A 45 7.75 18.12 -5.04
N THR A 46 6.87 18.81 -4.31
CA THR A 46 6.99 20.24 -4.00
C THR A 46 7.77 20.50 -2.71
N ILE A 47 8.28 19.46 -2.03
CA ILE A 47 8.80 19.62 -0.68
C ILE A 47 10.01 20.55 -0.60
N SER A 48 10.90 20.48 -1.59
CA SER A 48 12.08 21.35 -1.63
C SER A 48 11.69 22.82 -1.76
N GLN A 49 10.61 23.13 -2.47
CA GLN A 49 10.12 24.51 -2.62
C GLN A 49 9.53 25.01 -1.31
N HIS A 50 8.64 24.23 -0.68
CA HIS A 50 8.05 24.59 0.61
C HIS A 50 9.10 24.76 1.72
N LEU A 51 10.11 23.88 1.78
CA LEU A 51 11.16 23.98 2.79
C LEU A 51 12.12 25.17 2.58
N ASN A 52 12.19 25.74 1.38
CA ASN A 52 12.97 26.98 1.16
C ASN A 52 12.25 28.22 1.69
N GLU A 53 10.92 28.19 1.78
CA GLU A 53 10.11 29.30 2.30
C GLU A 53 10.00 29.27 3.83
N LEU A 54 10.18 28.10 4.44
CA LEU A 54 10.03 27.87 5.87
C LEU A 54 11.31 28.14 6.65
N LYS A 55 11.17 28.56 7.91
CA LYS A 55 12.29 28.64 8.84
C LYS A 55 12.63 27.24 9.37
N PRO A 56 13.91 26.93 9.69
CA PRO A 56 14.31 25.63 10.22
C PRO A 56 13.54 25.19 11.48
N GLU A 57 13.10 26.13 12.31
CA GLU A 57 12.33 25.87 13.54
C GLU A 57 10.90 25.36 13.26
N GLU A 58 10.33 25.68 12.09
CA GLU A 58 8.96 25.31 11.73
C GLU A 58 8.89 23.94 11.04
N CYS A 59 10.03 23.29 10.77
CA CYS A 59 10.11 21.99 10.09
C CYS A 59 9.32 20.89 10.84
N ASP A 60 9.41 20.86 12.17
CA ASP A 60 8.71 19.86 12.99
C ASP A 60 7.19 19.99 12.89
N ALA A 61 6.70 21.24 12.92
CA ALA A 61 5.27 21.52 12.76
C ALA A 61 4.79 21.18 11.34
N TYR A 62 5.58 21.50 10.32
CA TYR A 62 5.27 21.16 8.94
C TYR A 62 5.21 19.65 8.72
N PHE A 63 6.20 18.90 9.22
CA PHE A 63 6.25 17.45 9.11
C PHE A 63 5.00 16.79 9.71
N ASN A 64 4.70 17.10 10.97
CA ASN A 64 3.58 16.49 11.69
C ASN A 64 2.22 16.88 11.09
N LYS A 65 2.06 18.13 10.61
CA LYS A 65 0.78 18.64 10.12
C LYS A 65 0.49 18.29 8.66
N LYS A 66 1.51 18.17 7.81
CA LYS A 66 1.36 18.02 6.35
C LYS A 66 1.82 16.68 5.83
N ILE A 67 3.03 16.26 6.21
CA ILE A 67 3.67 15.07 5.64
C ILE A 67 3.09 13.80 6.28
N VAL A 68 3.07 13.73 7.62
CA VAL A 68 2.57 12.57 8.36
C VAL A 68 1.18 12.15 7.89
N PRO A 69 0.11 12.98 7.94
CA PRO A 69 -1.24 12.56 7.55
C PRO A 69 -1.31 12.01 6.12
N GLN A 70 -0.59 12.61 5.18
CA GLN A 70 -0.58 12.17 3.78
C GLN A 70 0.12 10.82 3.62
N TRP A 71 1.25 10.63 4.31
CA TRP A 71 1.95 9.35 4.35
C TRP A 71 1.10 8.25 4.98
N GLN A 72 0.31 8.56 6.02
CA GLN A 72 -0.62 7.59 6.62
C GLN A 72 -1.73 7.22 5.63
N ALA A 73 -2.31 8.20 4.94
CA ALA A 73 -3.37 7.97 3.97
C ALA A 73 -2.91 7.04 2.84
N ARG A 74 -1.70 7.27 2.29
CA ARG A 74 -1.10 6.40 1.27
C ARG A 74 -0.79 5.01 1.80
N ALA A 75 -0.21 4.93 3.00
CA ALA A 75 0.11 3.65 3.63
C ALA A 75 -1.15 2.80 3.85
N HIS A 76 -2.22 3.41 4.37
CA HIS A 76 -3.49 2.74 4.63
C HIS A 76 -4.12 2.18 3.34
N ALA A 77 -4.10 2.95 2.25
CA ALA A 77 -4.61 2.49 0.95
C ALA A 77 -3.82 1.27 0.41
N ILE A 78 -2.49 1.32 0.47
CA ILE A 78 -1.62 0.23 0.01
C ILE A 78 -1.78 -1.01 0.90
N GLN A 79 -1.90 -0.82 2.22
CA GLN A 79 -2.11 -1.91 3.17
C GLN A 79 -3.43 -2.63 2.93
N PHE A 80 -4.52 -1.87 2.74
CA PHE A 80 -5.82 -2.44 2.44
C PHE A 80 -5.76 -3.41 1.25
N CYS A 81 -5.07 -3.04 0.17
CA CYS A 81 -4.88 -3.93 -0.97
C CYS A 81 -3.89 -5.07 -0.70
N SER A 82 -2.89 -4.88 0.16
CA SER A 82 -2.02 -5.99 0.59
C SER A 82 -2.76 -7.05 1.41
N ASP A 83 -3.70 -6.64 2.27
CA ASP A 83 -4.52 -7.55 3.06
C ASP A 83 -5.63 -8.20 2.21
N TYR A 84 -6.13 -7.48 1.20
CA TYR A 84 -6.97 -8.09 0.17
C TYR A 84 -6.21 -9.15 -0.64
N ALA A 85 -4.98 -8.88 -1.07
CA ALA A 85 -4.15 -9.85 -1.78
C ALA A 85 -3.93 -11.14 -0.95
N LYS A 86 -3.67 -11.03 0.36
CA LYS A 86 -3.57 -12.18 1.26
C LYS A 86 -4.86 -12.99 1.34
N ARG A 87 -6.02 -12.34 1.42
CA ARG A 87 -7.32 -13.03 1.41
C ARG A 87 -7.54 -13.80 0.10
N LEU A 88 -7.16 -13.21 -1.04
CA LEU A 88 -7.19 -13.91 -2.33
C LEU A 88 -6.23 -15.12 -2.36
N GLU A 89 -5.07 -15.06 -1.70
CA GLU A 89 -4.18 -16.22 -1.56
C GLU A 89 -4.86 -17.37 -0.83
N GLU A 90 -5.58 -17.08 0.26
CA GLU A 90 -6.33 -18.07 1.04
C GLU A 90 -7.47 -18.70 0.22
N GLU A 91 -8.22 -17.89 -0.53
CA GLU A 91 -9.30 -18.36 -1.42
C GLU A 91 -8.76 -19.28 -2.54
N VAL A 92 -7.64 -18.91 -3.15
CA VAL A 92 -6.96 -19.72 -4.18
C VAL A 92 -6.38 -20.99 -3.56
N ALA A 93 -5.86 -20.93 -2.33
CA ALA A 93 -5.35 -22.10 -1.62
C ALA A 93 -6.47 -23.09 -1.27
N ALA A 94 -7.64 -22.61 -0.90
CA ALA A 94 -8.82 -23.41 -0.61
C ALA A 94 -9.43 -24.07 -1.86
N SER A 95 -9.32 -23.42 -3.02
CA SER A 95 -9.89 -23.87 -4.29
C SER A 95 -9.03 -24.91 -5.04
N LYS A 96 -7.97 -25.43 -4.42
CA LYS A 96 -7.06 -26.39 -5.07
C LYS A 96 -7.79 -27.72 -5.37
N PRO A 97 -7.78 -28.19 -6.63
CA PRO A 97 -8.48 -29.42 -7.01
C PRO A 97 -7.80 -30.65 -6.39
N ASN A 98 -8.57 -31.48 -5.69
CA ASN A 98 -8.09 -32.77 -5.20
C ASN A 98 -8.38 -33.85 -6.26
N PRO A 99 -7.37 -34.55 -6.81
CA PRO A 99 -7.56 -35.57 -7.84
C PRO A 99 -8.54 -36.68 -7.42
N ALA A 100 -8.69 -36.95 -6.12
CA ALA A 100 -9.62 -37.95 -5.60
C ALA A 100 -11.11 -37.58 -5.78
N ASN A 101 -11.42 -36.31 -6.04
CA ASN A 101 -12.80 -35.82 -6.20
C ASN A 101 -13.33 -35.93 -7.64
N TYR A 102 -12.49 -36.34 -8.59
CA TYR A 102 -12.85 -36.37 -10.00
C TYR A 102 -13.15 -37.79 -10.48
N ASP A 103 -14.38 -38.00 -10.97
CA ASP A 103 -14.71 -39.20 -11.74
C ASP A 103 -14.52 -38.93 -13.24
N LEU A 104 -13.41 -39.46 -13.77
CA LEU A 104 -13.05 -39.34 -15.19
C LEU A 104 -14.03 -40.04 -16.14
N ARG A 105 -14.85 -40.97 -15.64
CA ARG A 105 -15.89 -41.63 -16.45
C ARG A 105 -17.06 -40.69 -16.74
N THR A 106 -17.38 -39.81 -15.78
CA THR A 106 -18.44 -38.82 -15.91
C THR A 106 -17.98 -37.61 -16.74
N ASN A 107 -16.77 -37.11 -16.50
CA ASN A 107 -16.17 -36.05 -17.32
C ASN A 107 -14.63 -36.17 -17.39
N PRO A 108 -14.07 -36.58 -18.54
CA PRO A 108 -12.62 -36.72 -18.73
C PRO A 108 -11.81 -35.42 -18.55
N TYR A 109 -12.43 -34.24 -18.70
CA TYR A 109 -11.74 -32.94 -18.66
C TYR A 109 -11.97 -32.14 -17.38
N ALA A 110 -12.77 -32.64 -16.43
CA ALA A 110 -13.13 -31.88 -15.22
C ALA A 110 -11.93 -31.37 -14.42
N MET A 111 -10.88 -32.18 -14.27
CA MET A 111 -9.65 -31.78 -13.57
C MET A 111 -8.89 -30.67 -14.32
N LYS A 112 -8.88 -30.72 -15.66
CA LYS A 112 -8.22 -29.71 -16.49
C LYS A 112 -8.96 -28.38 -16.39
N ASP A 113 -10.29 -28.41 -16.48
CA ASP A 113 -11.11 -27.19 -16.42
C ASP A 113 -10.92 -26.46 -15.08
N ASP A 114 -10.84 -27.21 -13.97
CA ASP A 114 -10.61 -26.62 -12.65
C ASP A 114 -9.18 -26.10 -12.48
N LEU A 115 -8.19 -26.77 -13.08
CA LEU A 115 -6.82 -26.26 -13.12
C LEU A 115 -6.73 -24.95 -13.93
N ASP A 116 -7.39 -24.88 -15.08
CA ASP A 116 -7.41 -23.69 -15.93
C ASP A 116 -8.08 -22.52 -15.19
N LYS A 117 -9.18 -22.75 -14.46
CA LYS A 117 -9.80 -21.74 -13.57
C LYS A 117 -8.84 -21.28 -12.47
N LEU A 118 -8.16 -22.22 -11.82
CA LEU A 118 -7.19 -21.92 -10.78
C LEU A 118 -6.03 -21.09 -11.34
N GLU A 119 -5.55 -21.37 -12.54
CA GLU A 119 -4.53 -20.59 -13.22
C GLU A 119 -5.01 -19.15 -13.48
N MET A 120 -6.23 -18.96 -13.97
CA MET A 120 -6.83 -17.63 -14.16
C MET A 120 -6.91 -16.84 -12.85
N GLN A 121 -7.38 -17.46 -11.76
CA GLN A 121 -7.42 -16.82 -10.43
C GLN A 121 -6.03 -16.45 -9.92
N ASN A 122 -5.04 -17.34 -10.12
CA ASN A 122 -3.65 -17.06 -9.76
C ASN A 122 -3.06 -15.90 -10.57
N ALA A 123 -3.37 -15.80 -11.86
CA ALA A 123 -2.91 -14.71 -12.71
C ALA A 123 -3.48 -13.36 -12.25
N HIS A 124 -4.78 -13.34 -11.92
CA HIS A 124 -5.44 -12.17 -11.33
C HIS A 124 -4.77 -11.74 -10.03
N ARG A 125 -4.62 -12.67 -9.09
CA ARG A 125 -3.95 -12.42 -7.80
C ARG A 125 -2.52 -11.89 -7.97
N ARG A 126 -1.70 -12.52 -8.82
CA ARG A 126 -0.31 -12.08 -9.08
C ARG A 126 -0.26 -10.66 -9.61
N THR A 127 -1.22 -10.27 -10.44
CA THR A 127 -1.30 -8.91 -10.95
C THR A 127 -1.47 -7.92 -9.80
N ILE A 128 -2.34 -8.24 -8.85
CA ILE A 128 -2.58 -7.43 -7.64
C ILE A 128 -1.32 -7.35 -6.78
N GLU A 129 -0.75 -8.50 -6.46
CA GLU A 129 0.46 -8.63 -5.63
C GLU A 129 1.62 -7.80 -6.20
N ASN A 130 1.89 -7.94 -7.50
CA ASN A 130 2.97 -7.24 -8.18
C ASN A 130 2.82 -5.71 -8.11
N TRP A 131 1.61 -5.19 -8.34
CA TRP A 131 1.44 -3.74 -8.27
C TRP A 131 1.51 -3.23 -6.84
N VAL A 132 0.94 -3.96 -5.87
CA VAL A 132 1.03 -3.59 -4.45
C VAL A 132 2.49 -3.58 -4.01
N SER A 133 3.30 -4.59 -4.35
CA SER A 133 4.72 -4.62 -4.01
C SER A 133 5.50 -3.48 -4.66
N ASN A 134 5.15 -3.10 -5.90
CA ASN A 134 5.75 -1.97 -6.57
C ASN A 134 5.43 -0.66 -5.85
N GLU A 135 4.17 -0.42 -5.48
CA GLU A 135 3.79 0.79 -4.74
C GLU A 135 4.43 0.84 -3.35
N GLN A 136 4.61 -0.31 -2.66
CA GLN A 136 5.35 -0.38 -1.40
C GLN A 136 6.82 0.03 -1.58
N ASN A 137 7.48 -0.46 -2.64
CA ASN A 137 8.85 -0.10 -2.97
C ASN A 137 8.96 1.40 -3.32
N VAL A 138 8.02 1.92 -4.10
CA VAL A 138 7.97 3.35 -4.45
C VAL A 138 7.78 4.21 -3.19
N GLU A 139 6.86 3.86 -2.30
CA GLU A 139 6.69 4.59 -1.03
C GLU A 139 7.94 4.53 -0.14
N LYS A 140 8.67 3.41 -0.14
CA LYS A 140 9.96 3.32 0.56
C LYS A 140 10.94 4.38 0.06
N ILE A 141 11.14 4.43 -1.26
CA ILE A 141 12.08 5.37 -1.91
C ILE A 141 11.66 6.81 -1.65
N ILE A 142 10.37 7.13 -1.80
CA ILE A 142 9.86 8.49 -1.62
C ILE A 142 10.08 8.96 -0.17
N ARG A 143 9.88 8.10 0.82
CA ARG A 143 10.13 8.45 2.23
C ARG A 143 11.62 8.71 2.49
N GLU A 144 12.50 7.86 1.96
CA GLU A 144 13.95 8.01 2.11
C GLU A 144 14.43 9.33 1.48
N GLU A 145 14.01 9.63 0.25
CA GLU A 145 14.36 10.89 -0.43
C GLU A 145 13.78 12.12 0.27
N THR A 146 12.53 12.06 0.70
CA THR A 146 11.89 13.15 1.46
C THR A 146 12.68 13.47 2.73
N ILE A 147 13.11 12.44 3.46
CA ILE A 147 13.85 12.60 4.71
C ILE A 147 15.26 13.10 4.47
N LYS A 148 15.90 12.69 3.38
CA LYS A 148 17.17 13.27 2.93
C LYS A 148 17.03 14.77 2.66
N ILE A 149 15.94 15.21 2.03
CA ILE A 149 15.67 16.64 1.81
C ILE A 149 15.45 17.36 3.15
N PHE A 150 14.66 16.78 4.06
CA PHE A 150 14.49 17.33 5.41
C PHE A 150 15.82 17.47 6.14
N ASN A 151 16.69 16.45 6.11
CA ASN A 151 18.00 16.50 6.76
C ASN A 151 18.96 17.52 6.14
N ASN A 152 18.78 17.87 4.86
CA ASN A 152 19.61 18.88 4.19
C ASN A 152 19.17 20.31 4.51
N LYS A 153 17.87 20.53 4.71
CA LYS A 153 17.27 21.87 4.90
C LYS A 153 16.99 22.20 6.36
N CYS A 154 16.52 21.21 7.09
CA CYS A 154 16.31 21.27 8.53
C CYS A 154 17.52 20.63 9.24
N TYR A 155 17.54 20.69 10.56
CA TYR A 155 18.56 20.00 11.35
C TYR A 155 18.46 18.49 11.20
N TYR A 156 19.59 17.80 11.31
CA TYR A 156 19.62 16.34 11.28
C TYR A 156 18.80 15.77 12.45
N LYS A 157 17.76 15.02 12.12
CA LYS A 157 16.85 14.35 13.05
C LYS A 157 16.43 13.02 12.47
N ASP A 158 16.14 12.04 13.31
CA ASP A 158 15.56 10.78 12.85
C ASP A 158 14.04 10.93 12.61
N TRP A 159 13.70 11.52 11.47
CA TRP A 159 12.32 11.74 11.03
C TRP A 159 11.54 10.43 10.83
N LEU A 160 12.22 9.33 10.50
CA LEU A 160 11.60 8.00 10.39
C LEU A 160 11.16 7.49 11.75
N LYS A 161 12.00 7.66 12.77
CA LYS A 161 11.65 7.27 14.13
C LYS A 161 10.47 8.09 14.66
N GLN A 162 10.49 9.41 14.46
CA GLN A 162 9.36 10.28 14.83
C GLN A 162 8.05 9.83 14.15
N PHE A 163 8.10 9.49 12.87
CA PHE A 163 6.92 8.96 12.16
C PHE A 163 6.43 7.65 12.78
N LYS A 164 7.35 6.71 13.08
CA LYS A 164 7.01 5.44 13.74
C LYS A 164 6.37 5.65 15.11
N GLU A 165 6.90 6.58 15.90
CA GLU A 165 6.37 6.95 17.22
C GLU A 165 4.94 7.50 17.10
N THR A 166 4.72 8.42 16.16
CA THR A 166 3.40 9.02 15.87
C THR A 166 2.33 7.99 15.44
N ILE A 167 2.76 6.82 14.95
CA ILE A 167 1.87 5.71 14.57
C ILE A 167 1.62 4.75 15.74
N SER A 168 2.58 4.66 16.65
CA SER A 168 2.52 3.73 17.78
C SER A 168 1.69 4.25 18.96
N GLU A 169 1.62 5.57 19.11
CA GLU A 169 0.72 6.29 20.03
C GLU A 169 -0.74 6.24 19.55
#